data_AF-A0A1S3Y7R6-F1
#
_entry.id   AF-A0A1S3Y7R6-F1
#
_cell.length_a   1.000
_cell.length_b   1.000
_cell.length_c   1.000
_cell.angle_alpha   90.00
_cell.angle_beta   90.00
_cell.angle_gamma   90.00
#
_symmetry.space_group_name_H-M   'P 1'
#
loop_
_entity.id
_entity.type
_entity.pdbx_description
1 polymer ?
#
loop_
_entity_poly.entity_id
_entity_poly.type
_entity_poly.pdbx_seq_one_letter_code
_entity_poly.pdbx_strand_id
1 'polypeptide(L)'
;MDSNPNKSSCLASDALITTLSNSIQALGRGFDVTSDIRLLYCKGAPGSRLVHLDEANRVDLLVPDGVSVLIPNVTADIECSVGMRSIEATPVCTFHEMAKYFNAMSNISGDVPLGSFNAMFNFTGSWQHDAAATKSLAMIGHVIPLYTVRIVKLDLLLRDEIKRAVPYSWDPTSLASTVSFSFDVKVLAHSICRSNAQGRVEAAALYSYLFIENYGTHIVTSATVGGRDVVYIKQHQSSPLSGSDIEDY
;
A
#
# COMPACT_ATOMS: atom_id res chain seq x y z
N MET A 1 -23.28 25.28 -27.78
CA MET A 1 -22.64 24.56 -26.66
C MET A 1 -21.15 24.80 -26.82
N ASP A 2 -20.65 25.87 -26.20
CA ASP A 2 -19.28 26.34 -26.41
C ASP A 2 -18.31 25.53 -25.54
N SER A 3 -17.61 24.58 -26.16
CA SER A 3 -16.45 23.93 -25.57
C SER A 3 -15.24 24.87 -25.65
N ASN A 4 -15.06 25.71 -24.62
CA ASN A 4 -13.88 26.56 -24.50
C ASN A 4 -12.66 25.73 -24.04
N PRO A 5 -11.61 25.55 -24.86
CA PRO A 5 -10.45 24.70 -24.55
C PRO A 5 -9.64 25.17 -23.34
N ASN A 6 -9.73 26.45 -22.95
CA ASN A 6 -9.05 26.97 -21.75
C ASN A 6 -9.75 26.55 -20.44
N LYS A 7 -11.03 26.16 -20.49
CA LYS A 7 -11.76 25.71 -19.31
C LYS A 7 -11.47 24.24 -18.98
N SER A 8 -11.16 23.42 -19.98
CA SER A 8 -10.76 22.03 -19.75
C SER A 8 -9.31 21.91 -19.24
N SER A 9 -8.40 22.79 -19.69
CA SER A 9 -7.01 22.81 -19.21
C SER A 9 -6.85 23.27 -17.76
N CYS A 10 -7.65 24.27 -17.33
CA CYS A 10 -7.64 24.71 -15.93
C CYS A 10 -8.21 23.63 -14.99
N LEU A 11 -9.32 22.99 -15.37
CA LEU A 11 -9.92 21.90 -14.57
C LEU A 11 -9.01 20.67 -14.47
N ALA A 12 -8.30 20.32 -15.55
CA ALA A 12 -7.31 19.25 -15.52
C ALA A 12 -6.13 19.57 -14.59
N SER A 13 -5.70 20.84 -14.56
CA SER A 13 -4.63 21.30 -13.66
C SER A 13 -5.08 21.27 -12.19
N ASP A 14 -6.30 21.70 -11.88
CA ASP A 14 -6.85 21.67 -10.52
C ASP A 14 -7.02 20.23 -10.00
N ALA A 15 -7.49 19.31 -10.85
CA ALA A 15 -7.61 17.90 -10.51
C ALA A 15 -6.23 17.26 -10.24
N LEU A 16 -5.23 17.60 -11.05
CA LEU A 16 -3.85 17.14 -10.84
C LEU A 16 -3.26 17.70 -9.53
N ILE A 17 -3.39 19.01 -9.29
CA ILE A 17 -2.94 19.66 -8.05
C ILE A 17 -3.58 19.00 -6.83
N THR A 18 -4.89 18.77 -6.88
CA THR A 18 -5.64 18.11 -5.80
C THR A 18 -5.12 16.69 -5.56
N THR A 19 -4.91 15.93 -6.64
CA THR A 19 -4.45 14.53 -6.56
C THR A 19 -3.02 14.43 -6.01
N LEU A 20 -2.12 15.28 -6.47
CA LEU A 20 -0.75 15.39 -5.95
C LEU A 20 -0.74 15.83 -4.49
N SER A 21 -1.53 16.84 -4.14
CA SER A 21 -1.66 17.32 -2.76
C SER A 21 -2.14 16.20 -1.84
N ASN A 22 -3.19 15.45 -2.23
CA ASN A 22 -3.68 14.30 -1.48
C ASN A 22 -2.62 13.20 -1.32
N SER A 23 -1.84 12.95 -2.38
CA SER A 23 -0.74 11.98 -2.35
C SER A 23 0.38 12.42 -1.40
N ILE A 24 0.76 13.69 -1.40
CA ILE A 24 1.76 14.27 -0.48
C ILE A 24 1.28 14.23 0.98
N GLN A 25 -0.01 14.47 1.22
CA GLN A 25 -0.63 14.37 2.54
C GLN A 25 -0.75 12.93 3.04
N ALA A 26 -0.70 11.93 2.14
CA ALA A 26 -0.65 10.51 2.49
C ALA A 26 0.73 10.07 2.99
N LEU A 27 1.81 10.69 2.51
CA LEU A 27 3.17 10.31 2.87
C LEU A 27 3.41 10.39 4.39
N GLY A 28 4.12 9.42 4.94
CA GLY A 28 4.42 9.33 6.37
C GLY A 28 3.24 8.92 7.25
N ARG A 29 2.04 8.71 6.69
CA ARG A 29 0.89 8.17 7.44
C ARG A 29 0.96 6.65 7.53
N GLY A 30 0.28 6.13 8.54
CA GLY A 30 0.01 4.71 8.68
C GLY A 30 -0.85 4.17 7.54
N PHE A 31 -0.63 2.91 7.16
CA PHE A 31 -1.42 2.21 6.16
C PHE A 31 -1.57 0.75 6.57
N ASP A 32 -2.77 0.22 6.37
CA ASP A 32 -3.02 -1.20 6.55
C ASP A 32 -2.91 -1.92 5.21
N VAL A 33 -1.81 -2.63 5.00
CA VAL A 33 -1.55 -3.34 3.73
C VAL A 33 -2.48 -4.52 3.48
N THR A 34 -3.31 -4.90 4.46
CA THR A 34 -4.40 -5.87 4.25
C THR A 34 -5.64 -5.23 3.62
N SER A 35 -5.67 -3.90 3.54
CA SER A 35 -6.66 -3.13 2.78
C SER A 35 -6.26 -2.94 1.31
N ASP A 36 -7.23 -2.51 0.49
CA ASP A 36 -7.03 -2.15 -0.91
C ASP A 36 -6.10 -0.91 -1.07
N ILE A 37 -5.56 -0.65 -2.26
CA ILE A 37 -4.53 0.35 -2.59
C ILE A 37 -4.95 1.82 -2.39
N ARG A 38 -6.22 2.09 -2.09
CA ARG A 38 -6.77 3.44 -2.09
C ARG A 38 -6.25 4.26 -0.90
N LEU A 39 -5.88 5.52 -1.14
CA LEU A 39 -5.40 6.43 -0.10
C LEU A 39 -6.41 6.66 1.04
N LEU A 40 -7.69 6.34 0.83
CA LEU A 40 -8.71 6.39 1.88
C LEU A 40 -8.43 5.44 3.06
N TYR A 41 -7.61 4.40 2.85
CA TYR A 41 -7.19 3.47 3.89
C TYR A 41 -5.97 3.93 4.68
N CYS A 42 -5.40 5.10 4.35
CA CYS A 42 -4.40 5.72 5.20
C CYS A 42 -5.01 6.04 6.57
N LYS A 43 -4.30 5.70 7.64
CA LYS A 43 -4.70 5.92 9.03
C LYS A 43 -4.48 7.38 9.46
N GLY A 44 -5.24 7.81 10.48
CA GLY A 44 -5.24 9.19 10.98
C GLY A 44 -5.84 10.21 9.99
N ALA A 45 -5.75 11.49 10.31
CA ALA A 45 -6.22 12.57 9.43
C ALA A 45 -5.20 12.87 8.32
N PRO A 46 -5.59 13.52 7.19
CA PRO A 46 -4.63 14.02 6.21
C PRO A 46 -3.54 14.86 6.89
N GLY A 47 -2.26 14.55 6.61
CA GLY A 47 -1.12 15.22 7.25
C GLY A 47 -0.73 14.71 8.64
N SER A 48 -1.45 13.77 9.25
CA SER A 48 -1.06 13.16 10.55
C SER A 48 0.03 12.10 10.36
N ARG A 49 1.27 12.56 10.12
CA ARG A 49 2.42 11.69 9.85
C ARG A 49 2.90 11.00 11.12
N LEU A 50 3.21 9.71 11.04
CA LEU A 50 3.83 8.92 12.12
C LEU A 50 5.33 9.21 12.28
N VAL A 51 5.94 9.81 11.25
CA VAL A 51 7.36 10.15 11.17
C VAL A 51 7.60 11.66 11.22
N HIS A 52 8.81 12.04 11.63
CA HIS A 52 9.29 13.41 11.60
C HIS A 52 9.77 13.81 10.20
N LEU A 53 9.06 14.73 9.56
CA LEU A 53 9.55 15.49 8.42
C LEU A 53 9.91 16.92 8.85
N ASP A 54 10.75 17.59 8.07
CA ASP A 54 11.11 18.98 8.29
C ASP A 54 9.94 19.90 7.91
N GLU A 55 9.06 20.14 8.87
CA GLU A 55 7.91 21.02 8.70
C GLU A 55 8.27 22.52 8.80
N ALA A 56 9.49 22.86 9.24
CA ALA A 56 9.97 24.24 9.32
C ALA A 56 10.42 24.75 7.94
N ASN A 57 11.06 23.88 7.15
CA ASN A 57 11.51 24.20 5.80
C ASN A 57 10.50 23.73 4.76
N ARG A 58 9.54 24.61 4.47
CA ARG A 58 8.52 24.40 3.45
C ARG A 58 8.85 25.17 2.18
N VAL A 59 8.62 24.53 1.05
CA VAL A 59 8.89 25.02 -0.31
C VAL A 59 7.70 24.74 -1.21
N ASP A 60 7.61 25.50 -2.30
CA ASP A 60 6.68 25.18 -3.38
C ASP A 60 7.33 24.10 -4.26
N LEU A 61 6.72 22.93 -4.29
CA LEU A 61 7.20 21.79 -5.06
C LEU A 61 6.82 21.98 -6.52
N LEU A 62 7.83 22.15 -7.38
CA LEU A 62 7.65 22.18 -8.82
C LEU A 62 7.43 20.77 -9.35
N VAL A 63 6.31 20.57 -10.06
CA VAL A 63 6.04 19.30 -10.73
C VAL A 63 6.92 19.23 -11.99
N PRO A 64 7.72 18.16 -12.16
CA PRO A 64 8.66 18.07 -13.27
C PRO A 64 7.95 17.66 -14.56
N ASP A 65 7.22 18.57 -15.20
CA ASP A 65 6.68 18.36 -16.53
C ASP A 65 6.32 19.71 -17.18
N GLY A 66 6.18 19.75 -18.50
CA GLY A 66 6.03 20.99 -19.27
C GLY A 66 4.80 21.87 -18.96
N VAL A 67 4.04 21.56 -17.90
CA VAL A 67 2.98 22.40 -17.34
C VAL A 67 3.51 22.98 -16.04
N SER A 68 3.58 24.32 -15.91
CA SER A 68 4.11 25.01 -14.72
C SER A 68 3.21 24.86 -13.47
N VAL A 69 3.01 23.63 -13.00
CA VAL A 69 2.22 23.31 -11.80
C VAL A 69 3.11 23.37 -10.57
N LEU A 70 2.67 24.14 -9.58
CA LEU A 70 3.32 24.29 -8.29
C LEU A 70 2.40 23.73 -7.19
N ILE A 71 2.93 22.88 -6.34
CA ILE A 71 2.23 22.41 -5.14
C ILE A 71 2.82 23.17 -3.94
N PRO A 72 2.05 24.07 -3.29
CA PRO A 72 2.60 24.92 -2.26
C PRO A 72 2.76 24.19 -0.93
N ASN A 73 3.62 24.74 -0.06
CA ASN A 73 3.77 24.33 1.35
C ASN A 73 4.16 22.86 1.55
N VAL A 74 5.03 22.33 0.69
CA VAL A 74 5.57 20.97 0.81
C VAL A 74 6.89 21.01 1.57
N THR A 75 7.12 20.05 2.47
CA THR A 75 8.42 19.91 3.15
C THR A 75 9.53 19.57 2.15
N ALA A 76 10.74 20.08 2.37
CA ALA A 76 11.92 19.74 1.58
C ALA A 76 12.29 18.24 1.63
N ASP A 77 11.76 17.48 2.59
CA ASP A 77 11.93 16.03 2.71
C ASP A 77 11.13 15.23 1.65
N ILE A 78 10.36 15.88 0.77
CA ILE A 78 9.55 15.24 -0.27
C ILE A 78 10.00 15.69 -1.65
N GLU A 79 10.25 14.72 -2.53
CA GLU A 79 10.52 14.97 -3.94
C GLU A 79 9.35 14.51 -4.82
N CYS A 80 9.26 15.11 -6.01
CA CYS A 80 8.39 14.66 -7.09
C CYS A 80 9.26 14.28 -8.28
N SER A 81 8.95 13.14 -8.91
CA SER A 81 9.65 12.63 -10.09
C SER A 81 8.64 12.21 -11.15
N VAL A 82 9.06 12.23 -12.41
CA VAL A 82 8.22 11.77 -13.52
C VAL A 82 8.19 10.26 -13.57
N GLY A 83 6.99 9.69 -13.73
CA GLY A 83 6.83 8.27 -13.93
C GLY A 83 7.25 7.83 -15.33
N MET A 84 7.78 6.60 -15.43
CA MET A 84 8.05 5.97 -16.72
C MET A 84 6.94 4.97 -17.06
N ARG A 85 6.33 5.14 -18.25
CA ARG A 85 5.33 4.20 -18.76
C ARG A 85 5.97 2.83 -18.95
N SER A 86 5.24 1.79 -18.56
CA SER A 86 5.70 0.42 -18.68
C SER A 86 4.53 -0.51 -18.99
N ILE A 87 4.88 -1.67 -19.54
CA ILE A 87 3.98 -2.81 -19.65
C ILE A 87 4.36 -3.75 -18.52
N GLU A 88 3.40 -4.08 -17.66
CA GLU A 88 3.55 -5.10 -16.65
C GLU A 88 2.84 -6.36 -17.17
N ALA A 89 3.58 -7.46 -17.31
CA ALA A 89 3.05 -8.75 -17.69
C ALA A 89 3.70 -9.83 -16.83
N THR A 90 2.92 -10.77 -16.34
CA THR A 90 3.42 -11.94 -15.60
C THR A 90 3.22 -13.21 -16.43
N PRO A 91 4.08 -14.23 -16.24
CA PRO A 91 3.76 -15.57 -16.71
C PRO A 91 2.53 -16.12 -15.97
N VAL A 92 2.03 -17.28 -16.37
CA VAL A 92 1.01 -17.98 -15.61
C VAL A 92 1.59 -18.44 -14.28
N CYS A 93 1.13 -17.82 -13.20
CA CYS A 93 1.64 -17.99 -11.85
C CYS A 93 0.67 -18.81 -10.99
N THR A 94 1.19 -19.49 -9.99
CA THR A 94 0.40 -19.95 -8.85
C THR A 94 -0.07 -18.78 -7.98
N PHE A 95 -1.05 -19.03 -7.10
CA PHE A 95 -1.52 -18.05 -6.12
C PHE A 95 -0.38 -17.40 -5.32
N HIS A 96 0.56 -18.20 -4.81
CA HIS A 96 1.65 -17.72 -3.97
C HIS A 96 2.72 -16.96 -4.76
N GLU A 97 2.99 -17.33 -6.01
CA GLU A 97 3.92 -16.60 -6.86
C GLU A 97 3.38 -15.21 -7.20
N MET A 98 2.08 -15.12 -7.54
CA MET A 98 1.44 -13.84 -7.79
C MET A 98 1.34 -12.99 -6.52
N ALA A 99 1.05 -13.60 -5.36
CA ALA A 99 1.09 -12.88 -4.08
C ALA A 99 2.49 -12.31 -3.80
N LYS A 100 3.56 -13.10 -3.98
CA LYS A 100 4.95 -12.61 -3.88
C LYS A 100 5.25 -11.47 -4.84
N TYR A 101 4.73 -11.54 -6.08
CA TYR A 101 4.88 -10.46 -7.06
C TYR A 101 4.24 -9.15 -6.54
N PHE A 102 2.99 -9.19 -6.07
CA PHE A 102 2.32 -8.02 -5.48
C PHE A 102 3.04 -7.47 -4.24
N ASN A 103 3.59 -8.36 -3.42
CA ASN A 103 4.36 -7.98 -2.23
C ASN A 103 5.63 -7.24 -2.64
N ALA A 104 6.38 -7.77 -3.62
CA ALA A 104 7.58 -7.13 -4.16
C ALA A 104 7.29 -5.74 -4.74
N MET A 105 6.17 -5.58 -5.45
CA MET A 105 5.72 -4.27 -5.98
C MET A 105 5.44 -3.25 -4.86
N SER A 106 5.15 -3.71 -3.64
CA SER A 106 4.92 -2.89 -2.45
C SER A 106 6.16 -2.78 -1.53
N ASN A 107 7.33 -3.29 -1.96
CA ASN A 107 8.54 -3.43 -1.14
C ASN A 107 8.33 -4.25 0.15
N ILE A 108 7.45 -5.25 0.10
CA ILE A 108 7.15 -6.16 1.22
C ILE A 108 7.71 -7.55 0.88
N SER A 109 8.38 -8.18 1.83
CA SER A 109 8.89 -9.55 1.68
C SER A 109 7.87 -10.59 2.12
N GLY A 110 7.94 -11.79 1.56
CA GLY A 110 7.08 -12.92 1.93
C GLY A 110 5.93 -13.12 0.94
N ASP A 111 5.03 -14.05 1.26
CA ASP A 111 3.96 -14.52 0.38
C ASP A 111 2.56 -14.41 0.99
N VAL A 112 2.46 -13.76 2.15
CA VAL A 112 1.19 -13.37 2.76
C VAL A 112 0.48 -12.40 1.81
N PRO A 113 -0.75 -12.70 1.35
CA PRO A 113 -1.42 -11.87 0.36
C PRO A 113 -1.82 -10.50 0.91
N LEU A 114 -1.50 -9.43 0.16
CA LEU A 114 -1.94 -8.06 0.47
C LEU A 114 -3.40 -7.85 0.08
N GLY A 115 -4.02 -6.83 0.69
CA GLY A 115 -5.37 -6.40 0.30
C GLY A 115 -5.44 -5.91 -1.13
N SER A 116 -4.36 -5.33 -1.65
CA SER A 116 -4.23 -4.96 -3.07
C SER A 116 -4.37 -6.16 -4.00
N PHE A 117 -3.64 -7.24 -3.73
CA PHE A 117 -3.74 -8.50 -4.47
C PHE A 117 -5.16 -9.07 -4.38
N ASN A 118 -5.75 -9.07 -3.18
CA ASN A 118 -7.12 -9.55 -2.99
C ASN A 118 -8.13 -8.73 -3.79
N ALA A 119 -8.01 -7.40 -3.79
CA ALA A 119 -8.89 -6.51 -4.53
C ALA A 119 -8.77 -6.71 -6.05
N MET A 120 -7.54 -6.82 -6.57
CA MET A 120 -7.32 -6.93 -8.03
C MET A 120 -7.84 -8.24 -8.63
N PHE A 121 -7.72 -9.36 -7.90
CA PHE A 121 -8.22 -10.67 -8.35
C PHE A 121 -9.60 -11.03 -7.80
N ASN A 122 -10.24 -10.12 -7.07
CA ASN A 122 -11.53 -10.32 -6.41
C ASN A 122 -11.54 -11.58 -5.52
N PHE A 123 -10.59 -11.64 -4.59
CA PHE A 123 -10.48 -12.66 -3.55
C PHE A 123 -11.20 -12.26 -2.26
N THR A 124 -11.50 -13.25 -1.44
CA THR A 124 -12.26 -13.05 -0.20
C THR A 124 -11.40 -12.58 0.96
N GLY A 125 -10.09 -12.81 0.89
CA GLY A 125 -9.14 -12.57 1.98
C GLY A 125 -8.91 -13.79 2.88
N SER A 126 -9.70 -14.86 2.72
CA SER A 126 -9.40 -16.17 3.32
C SER A 126 -8.42 -16.92 2.44
N TRP A 127 -7.15 -16.54 2.52
CA TRP A 127 -6.14 -16.91 1.54
C TRP A 127 -5.97 -18.43 1.36
N GLN A 128 -6.20 -19.26 2.39
CA GLN A 128 -6.16 -20.72 2.23
C GLN A 128 -7.29 -21.23 1.31
N HIS A 129 -8.50 -20.70 1.46
CA HIS A 129 -9.64 -21.04 0.61
C HIS A 129 -9.47 -20.46 -0.80
N ASP A 130 -9.05 -19.20 -0.87
CA ASP A 130 -8.78 -18.51 -2.14
C ASP A 130 -7.69 -19.24 -2.94
N ALA A 131 -6.61 -19.67 -2.29
CA ALA A 131 -5.55 -20.45 -2.92
C ALA A 131 -6.05 -21.83 -3.37
N ALA A 132 -6.81 -22.56 -2.54
CA ALA A 132 -7.35 -23.87 -2.90
C ALA A 132 -8.34 -23.82 -4.07
N ALA A 133 -9.05 -22.71 -4.24
CA ALA A 133 -9.99 -22.48 -5.33
C ALA A 133 -9.34 -21.92 -6.61
N THR A 134 -8.03 -21.61 -6.58
CA THR A 134 -7.32 -20.95 -7.68
C THR A 134 -6.33 -21.92 -8.33
N LYS A 135 -6.53 -22.18 -9.62
CA LYS A 135 -5.61 -22.99 -10.43
C LYS A 135 -4.36 -22.21 -10.80
N SER A 136 -4.57 -21.01 -11.34
CA SER A 136 -3.51 -20.14 -11.83
C SER A 136 -4.00 -18.71 -11.94
N LEU A 137 -3.04 -17.78 -11.98
CA LEU A 137 -3.23 -16.34 -12.09
C LEU A 137 -2.30 -15.77 -13.15
N ALA A 138 -2.77 -14.77 -13.89
CA ALA A 138 -1.92 -13.99 -14.79
C ALA A 138 -2.37 -12.53 -14.78
N MET A 139 -1.47 -11.62 -15.12
CA MET A 139 -1.82 -10.22 -15.35
C MET A 139 -1.06 -9.67 -16.55
N ILE A 140 -1.73 -8.79 -17.29
CA ILE A 140 -1.11 -8.00 -18.34
C ILE A 140 -1.75 -6.62 -18.35
N GLY A 141 -0.93 -5.58 -18.43
CA GLY A 141 -1.45 -4.23 -18.49
C GLY A 141 -0.44 -3.15 -18.75
N HIS A 142 -0.98 -1.98 -19.08
CA HIS A 142 -0.25 -0.74 -19.26
C HIS A 142 -0.29 0.07 -17.97
N VAL A 143 0.88 0.36 -17.43
CA VAL A 143 1.04 1.24 -16.26
C VAL A 143 1.54 2.59 -16.77
N ILE A 144 0.77 3.63 -16.47
CA ILE A 144 0.97 5.00 -16.95
C ILE A 144 1.16 5.90 -15.72
N PRO A 145 2.31 5.80 -15.02
CA PRO A 145 2.60 6.69 -13.92
C PRO A 145 2.95 8.07 -14.50
N LEU A 146 2.30 9.11 -14.01
CA LEU A 146 2.60 10.48 -14.40
C LEU A 146 3.64 11.07 -13.47
N TYR A 147 3.39 10.98 -12.15
CA TYR A 147 4.31 11.48 -11.14
C TYR A 147 4.38 10.54 -9.95
N THR A 148 5.56 10.46 -9.34
CA THR A 148 5.77 9.80 -8.06
C THR A 148 6.25 10.82 -7.06
N VAL A 149 5.49 10.98 -5.97
CA VAL A 149 5.93 11.73 -4.79
C VAL A 149 6.48 10.76 -3.75
N ARG A 150 7.63 11.09 -3.15
CA ARG A 150 8.26 10.21 -2.16
C ARG A 150 9.03 10.99 -1.11
N ILE A 151 9.14 10.38 0.07
CA ILE A 151 10.00 10.90 1.13
C ILE A 151 11.45 10.52 0.81
N VAL A 152 12.34 11.51 0.78
CA VAL A 152 13.78 11.33 0.51
C VAL A 152 14.65 11.37 1.76
N LYS A 153 14.04 11.66 2.91
CA LYS A 153 14.73 11.64 4.20
C LYS A 153 15.27 10.25 4.50
N LEU A 154 16.58 10.15 4.72
CA LEU A 154 17.27 8.89 5.02
C LEU A 154 16.87 8.36 6.41
N ASP A 155 16.85 9.23 7.41
CA ASP A 155 16.53 8.87 8.79
C ASP A 155 15.05 9.14 9.11
N LEU A 156 14.18 8.19 8.74
CA LEU A 156 12.75 8.23 9.07
C LEU A 156 12.51 7.91 10.54
N LEU A 157 12.62 8.92 11.39
CA LEU A 157 12.36 8.79 12.83
C LEU A 157 10.86 8.86 13.13
N LEU A 158 10.35 7.87 13.88
CA LEU A 158 9.00 7.92 14.44
C LEU A 158 8.85 9.08 15.43
N ARG A 159 7.65 9.66 15.49
CA ARG A 159 7.29 10.63 16.54
C ARG A 159 7.26 9.96 17.91
N ASP A 160 7.60 10.70 18.95
CA ASP A 160 7.71 10.15 20.31
C ASP A 160 6.39 9.66 20.88
N GLU A 161 5.27 10.26 20.46
CA GLU A 161 3.92 9.75 20.78
C GLU A 161 3.66 8.37 20.20
N ILE A 162 4.14 8.09 18.98
CA ILE A 162 4.01 6.79 18.32
C ILE A 162 4.91 5.78 19.00
N LYS A 163 6.17 6.14 19.30
CA LYS A 163 7.10 5.29 20.06
C LYS A 163 6.51 4.86 21.41
N ARG A 164 5.86 5.79 22.12
CA ARG A 164 5.19 5.51 23.40
C ARG A 164 3.95 4.63 23.25
N ALA A 165 3.31 4.64 22.09
CA ALA A 165 2.14 3.82 21.80
C ALA A 165 2.49 2.38 21.38
N VAL A 166 3.75 2.11 21.01
CA VAL A 166 4.21 0.75 20.67
C VAL A 166 3.98 -0.18 21.87
N PRO A 167 3.26 -1.30 21.70
CA PRO A 167 3.04 -2.26 22.77
C PRO A 167 4.36 -2.80 23.32
N TYR A 168 4.48 -2.90 24.65
CA TYR A 168 5.67 -3.46 25.31
C TYR A 168 5.88 -4.96 25.03
N SER A 169 4.82 -5.68 24.64
CA SER A 169 4.86 -7.10 24.30
C SER A 169 3.99 -7.35 23.08
N TRP A 170 4.56 -8.00 22.07
CA TRP A 170 3.83 -8.48 20.89
C TRP A 170 3.59 -9.98 21.06
N ASP A 171 2.33 -10.40 21.16
CA ASP A 171 1.96 -11.82 21.16
C ASP A 171 1.19 -12.15 19.86
N PRO A 172 1.89 -12.69 18.84
CA PRO A 172 1.26 -13.08 17.57
C PRO A 172 0.11 -14.09 17.77
N THR A 173 0.20 -14.94 18.78
CA THR A 173 -0.74 -16.06 18.99
C THR A 173 -2.09 -15.54 19.48
N SER A 174 -2.09 -14.58 20.41
CA SER A 174 -3.32 -13.95 20.88
C SER A 174 -3.91 -12.95 19.87
N LEU A 175 -3.08 -12.36 19.01
CA LEU A 175 -3.57 -11.57 17.88
C LEU A 175 -4.34 -12.49 16.91
N ALA A 176 -3.76 -13.63 16.54
CA ALA A 176 -4.37 -14.61 15.65
C ALA A 176 -5.63 -15.30 16.21
N SER A 177 -5.84 -15.31 17.53
CA SER A 177 -7.05 -15.88 18.14
C SER A 177 -8.24 -14.90 18.21
N THR A 178 -7.98 -13.59 18.08
CA THR A 178 -9.02 -12.54 18.16
C THR A 178 -9.55 -12.16 16.77
N VAL A 179 -8.70 -12.27 15.75
CA VAL A 179 -9.06 -12.09 14.34
C VAL A 179 -8.89 -13.44 13.66
N SER A 180 -9.97 -14.03 13.16
CA SER A 180 -9.94 -15.31 12.42
C SER A 180 -9.27 -15.17 11.05
N PHE A 181 -8.01 -14.76 11.00
CA PHE A 181 -7.19 -14.76 9.80
C PHE A 181 -5.73 -15.05 10.20
N SER A 182 -5.23 -16.18 9.72
CA SER A 182 -3.84 -16.59 9.92
C SER A 182 -2.94 -15.67 9.07
N PHE A 183 -2.32 -14.68 9.72
CA PHE A 183 -1.29 -13.83 9.15
C PHE A 183 0.05 -14.14 9.83
N ASP A 184 1.04 -14.52 9.03
CA ASP A 184 2.43 -14.69 9.49
C ASP A 184 3.10 -13.29 9.53
N VAL A 185 2.86 -12.54 10.61
CA VAL A 185 3.44 -11.20 10.78
C VAL A 185 4.90 -11.33 11.22
N LYS A 186 5.80 -11.38 10.23
CA LYS A 186 7.25 -11.38 10.45
C LYS A 186 7.82 -9.97 10.27
N VAL A 187 7.48 -9.05 11.17
CA VAL A 187 8.18 -7.76 11.30
C VAL A 187 8.44 -7.48 12.79
N LEU A 188 9.73 -7.42 13.13
CA LEU A 188 10.33 -7.07 14.43
C LEU A 188 10.13 -8.01 15.64
N ALA A 189 9.91 -9.31 15.46
CA ALA A 189 9.73 -10.27 16.56
C ALA A 189 10.97 -11.15 16.81
N HIS A 190 12.16 -10.57 17.00
CA HIS A 190 13.34 -11.34 17.43
C HIS A 190 13.96 -10.84 18.73
N SER A 191 13.12 -10.54 19.73
CA SER A 191 13.45 -10.74 21.15
C SER A 191 12.19 -10.55 21.98
N ILE A 192 12.09 -11.26 23.11
CA ILE A 192 11.06 -11.12 24.16
C ILE A 192 9.79 -11.96 23.94
N CYS A 193 9.93 -13.28 24.05
CA CYS A 193 8.85 -14.14 24.59
C CYS A 193 9.43 -15.09 25.63
N ARG A 194 9.40 -14.71 26.91
CA ARG A 194 9.29 -15.68 28.01
C ARG A 194 8.45 -15.12 29.17
N SER A 195 7.42 -15.90 29.49
CA SER A 195 6.74 -16.09 30.78
C SER A 195 5.43 -15.34 31.12
N ASN A 196 4.43 -16.19 31.40
CA ASN A 196 3.29 -16.08 32.33
C ASN A 196 1.88 -15.65 31.83
N ALA A 197 1.14 -16.70 31.44
CA ALA A 197 -0.14 -17.16 32.00
C ALA A 197 -1.43 -16.33 31.74
N GLN A 198 -2.15 -16.78 30.72
CA GLN A 198 -3.60 -16.78 30.43
C GLN A 198 -4.43 -15.48 30.52
N GLY A 199 -4.15 -14.54 31.43
CA GLY A 199 -4.88 -13.27 31.54
C GLY A 199 -4.18 -12.05 30.91
N ARG A 200 -2.85 -12.12 30.73
CA ARG A 200 -2.06 -11.05 30.08
C ARG A 200 -2.06 -11.14 28.55
N VAL A 201 -2.36 -12.31 28.03
CA VAL A 201 -2.23 -12.66 26.61
C VAL A 201 -3.32 -11.96 25.77
N GLU A 202 -4.56 -11.92 26.28
CA GLU A 202 -5.65 -11.15 25.66
C GLU A 202 -5.40 -9.64 25.65
N ALA A 203 -4.89 -9.07 26.74
CA ALA A 203 -4.59 -7.65 26.81
C ALA A 203 -3.50 -7.27 25.80
N ALA A 204 -2.41 -8.04 25.70
CA ALA A 204 -1.34 -7.80 24.75
C ALA A 204 -1.81 -7.85 23.28
N ALA A 205 -2.71 -8.77 22.94
CA ALA A 205 -3.33 -8.83 21.63
C ALA A 205 -4.24 -7.64 21.34
N LEU A 206 -5.06 -7.23 22.31
CA LEU A 206 -5.90 -6.04 22.18
C LEU A 206 -5.07 -4.77 21.98
N TYR A 207 -3.94 -4.62 22.68
CA TYR A 207 -3.04 -3.48 22.48
C TYR A 207 -2.36 -3.51 21.10
N SER A 208 -1.96 -4.69 20.63
CA SER A 208 -1.35 -4.86 19.31
C SER A 208 -2.36 -4.56 18.19
N TYR A 209 -3.58 -5.08 18.32
CA TYR A 209 -4.69 -4.77 17.42
C TYR A 209 -5.02 -3.27 17.42
N LEU A 210 -5.15 -2.65 18.58
CA LEU A 210 -5.44 -1.23 18.70
C LEU A 210 -4.33 -0.36 18.09
N PHE A 211 -3.07 -0.77 18.22
CA PHE A 211 -1.96 -0.09 17.57
C PHE A 211 -2.09 -0.15 16.04
N ILE A 212 -2.34 -1.33 15.48
CA ILE A 212 -2.55 -1.52 14.03
C ILE A 212 -3.78 -0.73 13.57
N GLU A 213 -4.86 -0.72 14.35
CA GLU A 213 -6.07 0.02 14.00
C GLU A 213 -5.84 1.53 13.93
N ASN A 214 -5.03 2.07 14.85
CA ASN A 214 -4.73 3.50 14.93
C ASN A 214 -3.63 3.95 13.97
N TYR A 215 -2.60 3.12 13.75
CA TYR A 215 -1.36 3.50 13.07
C TYR A 215 -1.03 2.65 11.84
N GLY A 216 -1.81 1.61 11.56
CA GLY A 216 -1.60 0.72 10.42
C GLY A 216 -0.50 -0.30 10.67
N THR A 217 -0.25 -1.12 9.66
CA THR A 217 0.82 -2.11 9.66
C THR A 217 2.11 -1.55 9.05
N HIS A 218 2.00 -0.57 8.15
CA HIS A 218 3.10 0.02 7.40
C HIS A 218 2.97 1.55 7.32
N ILE A 219 3.99 2.21 6.78
CA ILE A 219 4.02 3.66 6.56
C ILE A 219 4.10 3.94 5.07
N VAL A 220 3.31 4.88 4.56
CA VAL A 220 3.37 5.30 3.16
C VAL A 220 4.63 6.12 2.92
N THR A 221 5.61 5.61 2.20
CA THR A 221 6.86 6.34 1.87
C THR A 221 6.85 6.96 0.47
N SER A 222 5.99 6.47 -0.41
CA SER A 222 5.81 6.98 -1.77
C SER A 222 4.39 6.76 -2.27
N ALA A 223 3.92 7.63 -3.16
CA ALA A 223 2.66 7.49 -3.85
C ALA A 223 2.82 7.89 -5.31
N THR A 224 2.22 7.10 -6.21
CA THR A 224 2.27 7.33 -7.65
C THR A 224 0.91 7.81 -8.15
N VAL A 225 0.89 8.96 -8.82
CA VAL A 225 -0.28 9.51 -9.50
C VAL A 225 -0.20 9.15 -10.98
N GLY A 226 -1.28 8.58 -11.51
CA GLY A 226 -1.35 8.17 -12.90
C GLY A 226 -2.52 7.22 -13.16
N GLY A 227 -2.40 6.45 -14.23
CA GLY A 227 -3.36 5.42 -14.62
C GLY A 227 -2.75 4.03 -14.66
N ARG A 228 -3.60 3.02 -14.54
CA ARG A 228 -3.29 1.62 -14.82
C ARG A 228 -4.45 1.03 -15.60
N ASP A 229 -4.15 0.40 -16.73
CA ASP A 229 -5.10 -0.39 -17.52
C ASP A 229 -4.59 -1.83 -17.55
N VAL A 230 -5.11 -2.66 -16.64
CA VAL A 230 -4.58 -4.01 -16.36
C VAL A 230 -5.71 -5.01 -16.36
N VAL A 231 -5.51 -6.10 -17.10
CA VAL A 231 -6.37 -7.27 -17.10
C VAL A 231 -5.79 -8.29 -16.11
N TYR A 232 -6.60 -8.64 -15.11
CA TYR A 232 -6.28 -9.70 -14.16
C TYR A 232 -7.06 -10.95 -14.51
N ILE A 233 -6.34 -12.05 -14.74
CA ILE A 233 -6.90 -13.34 -15.13
C ILE A 233 -6.84 -14.26 -13.91
N LYS A 234 -7.99 -14.72 -13.46
CA LYS A 234 -8.12 -15.72 -12.39
C LYS A 234 -8.72 -17.00 -12.93
N GLN A 235 -7.94 -18.08 -12.93
CA GLN A 235 -8.41 -19.39 -13.31
C GLN A 235 -8.89 -20.17 -12.08
N HIS A 236 -10.15 -20.57 -12.07
CA HIS A 236 -10.70 -21.41 -11.01
C HIS A 236 -10.12 -22.84 -11.05
N GLN A 237 -9.98 -23.49 -9.90
CA GLN A 237 -9.41 -24.84 -9.74
C GLN A 237 -10.10 -25.90 -10.61
N SER A 238 -11.39 -25.74 -10.88
CA SER A 238 -12.17 -26.66 -11.72
C SER A 238 -12.04 -26.42 -13.22
N SER A 239 -11.27 -25.41 -13.67
CA SER A 239 -11.11 -25.10 -15.08
C SER A 239 -10.42 -26.25 -15.83
N PRO A 240 -10.94 -26.68 -17.00
CA PRO A 240 -10.31 -27.72 -17.80
C PRO A 240 -9.05 -27.23 -18.53
N LEU A 241 -8.90 -25.91 -18.71
CA LEU A 241 -7.78 -25.31 -19.43
C LEU A 241 -6.46 -25.54 -18.67
N SER A 242 -5.39 -25.86 -19.39
CA SER A 242 -4.03 -25.95 -18.86
C SER A 242 -3.41 -24.56 -18.69
N GLY A 243 -2.22 -24.49 -18.08
CA GLY A 243 -1.47 -23.23 -17.99
C GLY A 243 -1.05 -22.72 -19.38
N SER A 244 -0.60 -23.61 -20.27
CA SER A 244 -0.23 -23.26 -21.64
C SER A 244 -1.42 -22.72 -22.44
N ASP A 245 -2.63 -23.25 -22.23
CA ASP A 245 -3.83 -22.72 -22.89
C ASP A 245 -4.14 -21.26 -22.48
N ILE A 246 -3.66 -20.82 -21.32
CA ILE A 246 -3.79 -19.43 -20.84
C ILE A 246 -2.64 -18.56 -21.37
N GLU A 247 -1.43 -19.10 -21.52
CA GLU A 247 -0.28 -18.38 -22.08
C GLU A 247 -0.45 -18.08 -23.57
N ASP A 248 -1.11 -18.99 -24.30
CA ASP A 248 -1.30 -18.90 -25.76
C ASP A 248 -2.55 -18.09 -26.17
N TYR A 249 -3.31 -17.54 -25.22
CA TYR A 249 -4.59 -16.85 -25.44
C TYR A 249 -4.43 -15.33 -25.63
#